data_AF-A0A846CSN2-F1
#
_entry.id   AF-A0A846CSN2-F1
#
_cell.length_a   1.000
_cell.length_b   1.000
_cell.length_c   1.000
_cell.angle_alpha   90.00
_cell.angle_beta   90.00
_cell.angle_gamma   90.00
#
_symmetry.space_group_name_H-M   'P 1'
#
loop_
_entity.id
_entity.type
_entity.pdbx_description
1 polymer ?
#
loop_
_entity_poly.entity_id
_entity_poly.type
_entity_poly.pdbx_seq_one_letter_code
_entity_poly.pdbx_strand_id
1 'polypeptide(L)'
;MISDPQIIVFPEFLDTKPEVFSMEDLQDLDQTLADLQSNPPKNVDKIIRNWFKARLTIRDEFRKFEKQRKELGKVPPTPPIQPDRLNNWFQELREQVKDQLNSKGNGEQGKGNRK
;
A
#
# COMPACT_ATOMS: atom_id res chain seq x y z
N MET A 1 10.60 6.53 11.61
CA MET A 1 10.42 5.06 11.72
C MET A 1 8.95 4.80 11.57
N ILE A 2 8.55 3.78 10.80
CA ILE A 2 7.13 3.41 10.70
C ILE A 2 6.89 2.32 11.72
N SER A 3 6.02 2.57 12.69
CA SER A 3 5.68 1.59 13.74
C SER A 3 4.22 1.21 13.74
N ASP A 4 3.40 1.90 12.94
CA ASP A 4 1.99 1.62 12.84
C ASP A 4 1.78 0.28 12.10
N PRO A 5 1.21 -0.76 12.76
CA PRO A 5 1.04 -2.07 12.15
C PRO A 5 0.19 -2.03 10.88
N GLN A 6 -0.76 -1.09 10.77
CA GLN A 6 -1.59 -0.92 9.58
C GLN A 6 -0.73 -0.53 8.38
N ILE A 7 0.26 0.34 8.59
CA ILE A 7 1.14 0.78 7.52
C ILE A 7 2.12 -0.33 7.12
N ILE A 8 2.61 -1.11 8.09
CA ILE A 8 3.55 -2.19 7.82
C ILE A 8 2.90 -3.31 7.00
N VAL A 9 1.63 -3.64 7.24
CA VAL A 9 0.90 -4.67 6.48
C VAL A 9 0.28 -4.15 5.19
N PHE A 10 0.42 -2.87 4.89
CA PHE A 10 -0.17 -2.25 3.72
C PHE A 10 0.26 -2.87 2.37
N PRO A 11 1.55 -3.18 2.13
CA PRO A 11 1.96 -3.85 0.90
C PRO A 11 1.24 -5.18 0.66
N GLU A 12 1.02 -5.96 1.73
CA GLU A 12 0.29 -7.24 1.64
C GLU A 12 -1.19 -7.03 1.32
N PHE A 13 -1.80 -5.97 1.88
CA PHE A 13 -3.18 -5.63 1.54
C PHE A 13 -3.32 -5.19 0.07
N LEU A 14 -2.37 -4.39 -0.43
CA LEU A 14 -2.35 -3.98 -1.83
C LEU A 14 -2.24 -5.19 -2.77
N ASP A 15 -1.43 -6.18 -2.39
CA ASP A 15 -1.26 -7.44 -3.13
C ASP A 15 -2.53 -8.30 -3.13
N THR A 16 -3.15 -8.44 -1.96
CA THR A 16 -4.26 -9.39 -1.75
C THR A 16 -5.60 -8.81 -2.23
N LYS A 17 -5.75 -7.48 -2.19
CA LYS A 17 -7.00 -6.76 -2.46
C LYS A 17 -6.83 -5.63 -3.47
N PRO A 18 -6.22 -5.85 -4.65
CA PRO A 18 -6.03 -4.82 -5.66
C PRO A 18 -7.36 -4.32 -6.27
N GLU A 19 -8.41 -5.13 -6.17
CA GLU A 19 -9.78 -4.82 -6.58
C GLU A 19 -10.40 -3.63 -5.82
N VAL A 20 -9.93 -3.38 -4.59
CA VAL A 20 -10.47 -2.31 -3.72
C VAL A 20 -9.97 -0.93 -4.14
N PHE A 21 -8.87 -0.87 -4.89
CA PHE A 21 -8.25 0.37 -5.32
C PHE A 21 -8.71 0.77 -6.72
N SER A 22 -9.17 2.00 -6.88
CA SER A 22 -9.37 2.58 -8.21
C SER A 22 -8.03 3.00 -8.84
N MET A 23 -8.03 3.29 -10.15
CA MET A 23 -6.85 3.83 -10.81
C MET A 23 -6.42 5.17 -10.18
N GLU A 24 -7.38 6.03 -9.88
CA GLU A 24 -7.16 7.34 -9.23
C GLU A 24 -6.55 7.17 -7.83
N ASP A 25 -7.01 6.19 -7.05
CA ASP A 25 -6.44 5.88 -5.75
C ASP A 25 -4.97 5.47 -5.86
N LEU A 26 -4.64 4.60 -6.82
CA LEU A 26 -3.27 4.15 -7.01
C LEU A 26 -2.34 5.27 -7.52
N GLN A 27 -2.83 6.16 -8.37
CA GLN A 27 -2.08 7.34 -8.83
C GLN A 27 -1.79 8.30 -7.67
N ASP A 28 -2.81 8.62 -6.88
CA ASP A 28 -2.67 9.49 -5.70
C ASP A 28 -1.75 8.86 -4.65
N LEU A 29 -1.79 7.53 -4.51
CA LEU A 29 -0.91 6.78 -3.65
C LEU A 29 0.55 6.85 -4.12
N ASP A 30 0.85 6.59 -5.41
CA ASP A 30 2.22 6.69 -5.91
C ASP A 30 2.78 8.11 -5.72
N GLN A 31 1.98 9.13 -5.98
CA GLN A 31 2.37 10.52 -5.75
C GLN A 31 2.66 10.79 -4.26
N THR A 32 1.75 10.40 -3.37
CA THR A 32 1.94 10.55 -1.92
C THR A 32 3.22 9.86 -1.44
N LEU A 33 3.48 8.64 -1.92
CA LEU A 33 4.69 7.89 -1.57
C LEU A 33 5.96 8.52 -2.16
N ALA A 34 5.89 9.09 -3.37
CA ALA A 34 7.00 9.81 -3.99
C ALA A 34 7.42 11.03 -3.17
N ASP A 35 6.45 11.83 -2.72
CA ASP A 35 6.68 13.00 -1.88
C ASP A 35 7.27 12.60 -0.52
N LEU A 36 6.73 11.55 0.10
CA LEU A 36 7.25 11.00 1.36
C LEU A 36 8.66 10.43 1.22
N GLN A 37 8.99 9.83 0.08
CA GLN A 37 10.32 9.30 -0.18
C GLN A 37 11.35 10.41 -0.40
N SER A 38 10.98 11.46 -1.15
CA SER A 38 11.87 12.58 -1.48
C SER A 38 12.17 13.46 -0.27
N ASN A 39 11.16 13.72 0.57
CA ASN A 39 11.31 14.53 1.77
C ASN A 39 10.50 13.93 2.94
N PRO A 40 11.00 12.85 3.58
CA PRO A 40 10.27 12.15 4.64
C PRO A 40 10.09 13.05 5.88
N PRO A 41 8.87 13.52 6.18
CA PRO A 41 8.64 14.30 7.37
C PRO A 41 8.67 13.41 8.63
N LYS A 42 8.80 14.01 9.81
CA LYS A 42 8.78 13.23 11.08
C LYS A 42 7.47 12.46 11.30
N ASN A 43 6.39 12.85 10.63
CA ASN A 43 5.04 12.31 10.79
C ASN A 43 4.54 11.51 9.57
N VAL A 44 5.43 10.77 8.91
CA VAL A 44 5.11 9.84 7.80
C VAL A 44 3.89 8.98 8.13
N ASP A 45 3.86 8.33 9.29
CA ASP A 45 2.74 7.45 9.69
C ASP A 45 1.40 8.19 9.65
N LYS A 46 1.39 9.46 10.10
CA LYS A 46 0.17 10.27 10.12
C LYS A 46 -0.31 10.62 8.72
N ILE A 47 0.60 10.84 7.77
CA ILE A 47 0.26 11.17 6.39
C ILE A 47 -0.38 9.97 5.71
N ILE A 48 0.26 8.81 5.78
CA ILE A 48 -0.28 7.56 5.21
C ILE A 48 -1.62 7.21 5.88
N ARG A 49 -1.73 7.38 7.20
CA ARG A 49 -2.99 7.13 7.90
C ARG A 49 -4.11 8.09 7.50
N ASN A 50 -3.79 9.35 7.24
CA ASN A 50 -4.77 10.32 6.74
C ASN A 50 -5.20 9.98 5.31
N TRP A 51 -4.29 9.48 4.47
CA TRP A 51 -4.60 8.99 3.12
C TRP A 51 -5.67 7.88 3.17
N PHE A 52 -5.53 6.91 4.07
CA PHE A 52 -6.56 5.91 4.31
C PHE A 52 -7.88 6.51 4.83
N LYS A 53 -7.81 7.46 5.76
CA LYS A 53 -9.02 8.08 6.33
C LYS A 53 -9.86 8.81 5.28
N ALA A 54 -9.22 9.39 4.27
CA ALA A 54 -9.90 10.05 3.16
C ALA A 54 -10.66 9.06 2.26
N ARG A 55 -10.27 7.77 2.27
CA ARG A 55 -10.79 6.74 1.37
C ARG A 55 -11.58 5.69 2.14
N LEU A 56 -12.86 5.99 2.38
CA LEU A 56 -13.74 5.20 3.24
C LEU A 56 -13.80 3.72 2.83
N THR A 57 -13.96 3.43 1.54
CA THR A 57 -14.03 2.06 1.02
C THR A 57 -12.75 1.27 1.30
N ILE A 58 -11.59 1.82 0.93
CA ILE A 58 -10.29 1.20 1.18
C ILE A 58 -10.07 0.99 2.68
N ARG A 59 -10.39 1.99 3.50
CA ARG A 59 -10.28 1.90 4.97
C ARG A 59 -11.13 0.79 5.56
N ASP A 60 -12.37 0.64 5.12
CA ASP A 60 -13.28 -0.38 5.65
C ASP A 60 -12.85 -1.79 5.23
N GLU A 61 -12.43 -1.99 3.97
CA GLU A 61 -11.88 -3.26 3.52
C GLU A 61 -10.54 -3.60 4.21
N PHE A 62 -9.69 -2.61 4.42
CA PHE A 62 -8.44 -2.77 5.15
C PHE A 62 -8.69 -3.23 6.60
N ARG A 63 -9.68 -2.65 7.27
CA ARG A 63 -10.08 -3.08 8.62
C ARG A 63 -10.57 -4.53 8.64
N LYS A 64 -11.35 -4.95 7.64
CA LYS A 64 -11.80 -6.34 7.53
C LYS A 64 -10.61 -7.29 7.32
N PHE A 65 -9.67 -6.91 6.46
CA PHE A 65 -8.44 -7.66 6.21
C PHE A 65 -7.60 -7.82 7.50
N GLU A 66 -7.37 -6.74 8.24
CA GLU A 66 -6.67 -6.81 9.52
C GLU A 66 -7.37 -7.71 10.54
N LYS A 67 -8.71 -7.61 10.62
CA LYS A 67 -9.51 -8.45 11.52
C LYS A 67 -9.34 -9.94 11.15
N GLN A 68 -9.46 -10.27 9.86
CA GLN A 68 -9.25 -11.64 9.37
C GLN A 68 -7.85 -12.14 9.69
N ARG A 69 -6.81 -11.32 9.51
CA ARG A 69 -5.43 -11.73 9.86
C ARG A 69 -5.26 -12.00 11.36
N LYS A 70 -5.86 -11.18 12.21
CA LYS A 70 -5.86 -11.37 13.67
C LYS A 70 -6.59 -12.66 14.06
N GLU A 71 -7.76 -12.90 13.47
CA GLU A 71 -8.56 -14.11 13.70
C GLU A 71 -7.82 -15.38 13.23
N LEU A 72 -7.02 -15.29 12.17
CA LEU A 72 -6.19 -16.39 11.67
C LEU A 72 -4.88 -16.58 12.45
N GLY A 73 -4.61 -15.80 13.50
CA GLY A 73 -3.34 -15.85 14.24
C GLY A 73 -2.10 -15.47 13.40
N LYS A 74 -2.31 -14.88 12.22
CA LYS A 74 -1.27 -14.55 11.22
C LYS A 74 -0.64 -13.17 11.42
N VAL A 75 -0.85 -12.54 12.58
CA VAL A 75 -0.20 -11.28 12.93
C VAL A 75 0.87 -11.57 13.98
N PRO A 76 2.08 -12.02 13.58
CA PRO A 76 3.22 -11.80 14.44
C PRO A 76 3.38 -10.28 14.65
N PRO A 77 4.01 -9.84 15.75
CA PRO A 77 4.36 -8.43 15.91
C PRO A 77 5.31 -8.07 14.76
N THR A 78 4.79 -7.39 13.73
CA THR A 78 5.62 -6.97 12.60
C THR A 78 6.57 -5.90 13.14
N PRO A 79 7.89 -6.11 13.06
CA PRO A 79 8.84 -5.16 13.61
C PRO A 79 8.69 -3.82 12.89
N PRO A 80 8.88 -2.69 13.60
CA PRO A 80 8.82 -1.39 12.98
C PRO A 80 9.85 -1.28 11.85
N ILE A 81 9.50 -0.56 10.78
CA ILE A 81 10.43 -0.28 9.69
C ILE A 81 11.43 0.76 10.20
N GLN A 82 12.67 0.29 10.31
CA GLN A 82 13.79 1.11 10.76
C GLN A 82 14.11 2.22 9.74
N PRO A 83 14.67 3.36 10.18
CA PRO A 83 15.00 4.47 9.29
C PRO A 83 15.91 4.08 8.11
N ASP A 84 16.85 3.15 8.30
CA ASP A 84 17.75 2.64 7.26
C ASP A 84 17.03 1.81 6.19
N ARG A 85 15.90 1.18 6.55
CA ARG A 85 15.04 0.39 5.65
C ARG A 85 13.89 1.20 5.05
N LEU A 86 13.65 2.41 5.54
CA LEU A 86 12.48 3.21 5.17
C LEU A 86 12.46 3.54 3.67
N ASN A 87 13.61 3.93 3.10
CA ASN A 87 13.69 4.22 1.67
C ASN A 87 13.44 2.97 0.81
N ASN A 88 13.95 1.81 1.22
CA ASN A 88 13.72 0.54 0.51
C ASN A 88 12.25 0.17 0.56
N TRP A 89 11.61 0.28 1.73
CA TRP A 89 10.18 0.02 1.86
C TRP A 89 9.34 0.93 0.95
N PHE A 90 9.68 2.22 0.84
CA PHE A 90 9.02 3.12 -0.10
C PHE A 90 9.24 2.73 -1.56
N GLN A 91 10.47 2.33 -1.94
CA GLN A 91 10.76 1.85 -3.29
C GLN A 91 9.89 0.63 -3.63
N GLU A 92 9.91 -0.39 -2.79
CA GLU A 92 9.17 -1.65 -2.99
C GLU A 92 7.67 -1.40 -3.10
N LEU A 93 7.11 -0.59 -2.20
CA LEU A 93 5.67 -0.26 -2.22
C LEU A 93 5.29 0.52 -3.48
N ARG A 94 6.12 1.48 -3.92
CA ARG A 94 5.86 2.24 -5.15
C ARG A 94 5.95 1.36 -6.39
N GLU A 95 6.91 0.44 -6.46
CA GLU A 95 6.98 -0.54 -7.55
C GLU A 95 5.71 -1.37 -7.62
N GLN A 96 5.20 -1.83 -6.48
CA GLN A 96 3.94 -2.57 -6.41
C GLN A 96 2.75 -1.72 -6.88
N VAL A 97 2.66 -0.46 -6.46
CA VAL A 97 1.58 0.45 -6.92
C VAL A 97 1.66 0.66 -8.43
N LYS A 98 2.86 0.83 -8.99
CA LYS A 98 3.06 0.96 -10.45
C LYS A 98 2.68 -0.32 -11.20
N ASP A 99 2.98 -1.49 -10.65
CA ASP A 99 2.56 -2.77 -11.24
C ASP A 99 1.02 -2.88 -11.30
N GLN A 100 0.34 -2.48 -10.22
CA GLN A 100 -1.12 -2.43 -10.17
C GLN A 100 -1.71 -1.40 -11.14
N LEU A 101 -1.06 -0.23 -11.28
CA LEU A 101 -1.45 0.79 -12.26
C LEU A 101 -1.30 0.27 -13.70
N ASN A 102 -0.18 -0.39 -14.01
CA ASN A 102 0.05 -0.99 -15.32
C ASN A 102 -0.97 -2.09 -15.61
N SER A 103 -1.29 -2.91 -14.62
CA SER A 103 -2.29 -3.98 -14.73
C SER A 103 -3.70 -3.45 -15.00
N LYS A 104 -4.10 -2.34 -14.36
CA LYS A 104 -5.41 -1.70 -14.59
C LYS A 104 -5.45 -0.85 -15.86
N GLY A 105 -4.36 -0.17 -16.19
CA GLY A 105 -4.23 0.66 -17.39
C GLY A 105 -4.12 -0.16 -18.69
N ASN A 106 -3.55 -1.37 -18.63
CA ASN A 106 -3.48 -2.30 -19.78
C ASN A 106 -4.76 -3.12 -19.99
N GLY A 107 -5.87 -2.76 -19.34
CA GLY A 107 -7.20 -3.33 -19.56
C GLY A 107 -7.73 -3.19 -21.00
N GLU A 108 -7.07 -2.43 -21.88
CA GLU A 108 -7.37 -2.38 -23.33
C GLU A 108 -6.30 -3.00 -24.25
N GLN A 109 -5.21 -3.60 -23.75
CA GLN A 109 -4.28 -4.28 -24.66
C GLN A 109 -3.57 -5.48 -23.99
N GLY A 110 -4.25 -6.64 -24.01
CA GLY A 110 -3.72 -7.86 -23.42
C GLY A 110 -4.30 -9.18 -23.93
N LYS A 111 -4.94 -9.22 -25.11
CA LYS A 111 -4.97 -10.47 -25.90
C LYS A 111 -3.66 -10.54 -26.68
N GLY A 112 -2.67 -11.26 -26.14
CA GLY A 112 -1.36 -11.34 -26.79
C GLY A 112 -0.46 -12.47 -26.27
N ASN A 113 -0.76 -13.69 -26.73
CA ASN A 113 0.18 -14.78 -26.97
C ASN A 113 1.05 -15.30 -25.82
N ARG A 114 0.54 -16.35 -25.15
CA ARG A 114 1.39 -17.51 -24.83
C ARG A 114 1.71 -18.23 -26.14
N LYS A 115 3.00 -18.44 -26.41
CA LYS A 115 3.48 -19.44 -27.36
C LYS A 115 4.53 -20.27 -26.66
#